data_AF-A0A1C6HU20-F1
#
_entry.id   AF-A0A1C6HU20-F1
#
_cell.length_a   1.000
_cell.length_b   1.000
_cell.length_c   1.000
_cell.angle_alpha   90.00
_cell.angle_beta   90.00
_cell.angle_gamma   90.00
#
_symmetry.space_group_name_H-M   'P 1'
#
loop_
_entity.id
_entity.type
_entity.pdbx_description
1 polymer ?
#
loop_
_entity_poly.entity_id
_entity_poly.type
_entity_poly.pdbx_seq_one_letter_code
_entity_poly.pdbx_strand_id
1 'polypeptide(L)'
;MKHQIRRRIVPFALAAVLGIQPVMAAPYRLSVPSGYTSPFVDVQSGDWYYKYVAVLNSQGMIDGYGDGQFGPNDALTSGAALVMVLKAAGSGAITPSGAHWASGYADYAVEKGYLTREEIGDLDAPIRRELIAQLAARALKLEPSQGKSPFADVDDGELTALYELGIITGSQEEGKTVFLPDKPITRAEISVIVWQVDRVHRYGKQIPFQGAYYDILPDVPVNSYDPEGFGRKNGVMYYKENGVDVARGVDVSVHQGEIDWTKVADAGIEFAMIRVGYRGYGSEGKMMGDTYFQRNIQGALDAGLKVGVYYFSQAVTVEEAREEAAYVLEQIAPYPISYPVVFDWERQNYSGSRTQKIPDTETMCRMANAFCEEIQAEGYQPMVYFYQNLAYNNYDLSKIMEHPFWLAQYTDYPSFYYDFEMWQYTSSGRVAGISGDVDLNLRFFRDGSKDDLTEVWKDPDGREDPQEEIQEVPQEEQEDSGKDSQEGQQPSQDIPQ
;
A
#
# COMPACT_ATOMS: atom_id res chain seq x y z
N MET A 1 -19.61 -52.27 -58.08
CA MET A 1 -20.69 -52.47 -57.09
C MET A 1 -20.14 -52.13 -55.70
N LYS A 2 -20.19 -50.86 -55.26
CA LYS A 2 -21.13 -50.35 -54.24
C LYS A 2 -21.49 -51.36 -53.13
N HIS A 3 -20.93 -51.17 -51.93
CA HIS A 3 -21.70 -51.23 -50.69
C HIS A 3 -21.16 -50.19 -49.70
N GLN A 4 -22.00 -49.18 -49.43
CA GLN A 4 -21.83 -48.17 -48.41
C GLN A 4 -22.05 -48.80 -47.04
N ILE A 5 -21.21 -48.45 -46.06
CA ILE A 5 -21.60 -48.48 -44.65
C ILE A 5 -21.47 -47.05 -44.13
N ARG A 6 -22.62 -46.39 -44.00
CA ARG A 6 -22.78 -45.14 -43.26
C ARG A 6 -22.64 -45.45 -41.76
N ARG A 7 -21.64 -44.91 -41.08
CA ARG A 7 -21.70 -44.71 -39.62
C ARG A 7 -22.10 -43.26 -39.36
N ARG A 8 -23.17 -43.13 -38.57
CA ARG A 8 -23.83 -41.88 -38.18
C ARG A 8 -22.83 -40.98 -37.45
N ILE A 9 -22.66 -39.77 -37.97
CA ILE A 9 -22.12 -38.64 -37.21
C ILE A 9 -23.24 -38.24 -36.24
N VAL A 10 -23.04 -38.49 -34.95
CA VAL A 10 -23.84 -37.86 -33.89
C VAL A 10 -23.27 -36.46 -33.74
N PRO A 11 -24.06 -35.38 -33.95
CA PRO A 11 -23.55 -34.05 -33.68
C PRO A 11 -23.36 -33.93 -32.16
N PHE A 12 -22.13 -33.66 -31.73
CA PHE A 12 -21.88 -33.08 -30.41
C PHE A 12 -22.67 -31.76 -30.39
N ALA A 13 -23.80 -31.75 -29.69
CA ALA A 13 -24.41 -30.51 -29.26
C ALA A 13 -23.40 -29.87 -28.30
N LEU A 14 -22.65 -28.91 -28.82
CA LEU A 14 -21.88 -27.98 -28.02
C LEU A 14 -22.92 -27.15 -27.26
N ALA A 15 -23.36 -27.65 -26.09
CA ALA A 15 -24.00 -26.79 -25.11
C ALA A 15 -22.93 -25.78 -24.71
N ALA A 16 -23.03 -24.56 -25.23
CA ALA A 16 -22.30 -23.43 -24.70
C ALA A 16 -22.77 -23.25 -23.26
N VAL A 17 -22.11 -23.94 -22.33
CA VAL A 17 -22.10 -23.54 -20.92
C VAL A 17 -21.45 -22.17 -20.96
N LEU A 18 -22.27 -21.13 -20.78
CA LEU A 18 -21.78 -19.82 -20.36
C LEU A 18 -20.92 -20.09 -19.13
N GLY A 19 -19.61 -20.10 -19.34
CA GLY A 19 -18.65 -20.51 -18.33
C GLY A 19 -18.70 -19.49 -17.20
N ILE A 20 -19.36 -19.85 -16.11
CA ILE A 20 -19.15 -19.21 -14.81
C ILE A 20 -17.64 -19.31 -14.60
N GLN A 21 -16.96 -18.16 -14.59
CA GLN A 21 -15.55 -18.13 -14.23
C GLN A 21 -15.46 -18.79 -12.85
N PRO A 22 -14.63 -19.83 -12.67
CA PRO A 22 -14.48 -20.47 -11.36
C PRO A 22 -14.18 -19.38 -10.33
N VAL A 23 -14.58 -19.60 -9.08
CA VAL A 23 -14.28 -18.66 -7.98
C VAL A 23 -12.78 -18.39 -8.01
N MET A 24 -12.40 -17.26 -8.62
CA MET A 24 -11.06 -16.76 -8.53
C MET A 24 -11.04 -16.17 -7.15
N ALA A 25 -10.51 -16.93 -6.20
CA ALA A 25 -9.83 -16.27 -5.11
C ALA A 25 -8.92 -15.23 -5.76
N ALA A 26 -9.24 -13.96 -5.54
CA ALA A 26 -8.35 -13.15 -4.74
C ALA A 26 -6.87 -13.54 -5.04
N PRO A 27 -6.20 -13.02 -6.10
CA PRO A 27 -4.84 -13.41 -6.46
C PRO A 27 -3.86 -12.87 -5.40
N TYR A 28 -3.95 -13.40 -4.18
CA TYR A 28 -3.28 -12.87 -3.01
C TYR A 28 -2.30 -13.92 -2.49
N ARG A 29 -1.07 -13.74 -2.95
CA ARG A 29 0.21 -14.23 -2.43
C ARG A 29 0.49 -13.81 -0.98
N LEU A 30 -0.23 -14.38 -0.01
CA LEU A 30 0.62 -15.13 0.92
C LEU A 30 1.24 -16.18 0.05
N SER A 31 2.52 -16.01 -0.30
CA SER A 31 3.19 -16.96 -1.17
C SER A 31 3.03 -18.29 -0.48
N VAL A 32 2.13 -19.14 -0.99
CA VAL A 32 2.02 -20.52 -0.56
C VAL A 32 3.46 -21.03 -0.60
N PRO A 33 4.04 -21.45 0.54
CA PRO A 33 5.47 -21.64 0.60
C PRO A 33 5.92 -22.57 -0.54
N SER A 34 6.92 -22.15 -1.29
CA SER A 34 7.43 -22.96 -2.40
C SER A 34 8.11 -24.21 -1.86
N GLY A 35 8.06 -25.31 -2.61
CA GLY A 35 8.73 -26.57 -2.25
C GLY A 35 7.78 -27.70 -1.85
N TYR A 36 6.48 -27.44 -1.76
CA TYR A 36 5.48 -28.50 -1.66
C TYR A 36 5.14 -29.07 -3.03
N THR A 37 4.95 -30.39 -3.08
CA THR A 37 4.50 -31.11 -4.28
C THR A 37 3.17 -31.79 -3.98
N SER A 38 2.23 -31.71 -4.92
CA SER A 38 1.00 -32.47 -4.82
C SER A 38 1.31 -33.95 -5.03
N PRO A 39 0.82 -34.88 -4.19
CA PRO A 39 0.91 -36.31 -4.44
C PRO A 39 -0.13 -36.81 -5.45
N PHE A 40 -1.09 -35.96 -5.86
CA PHE A 40 -2.25 -36.36 -6.65
C PHE A 40 -1.99 -36.24 -8.16
N VAL A 41 -2.35 -37.28 -8.90
CA VAL A 41 -2.06 -37.38 -10.35
C VAL A 41 -2.90 -36.45 -11.23
N ASP A 42 -4.02 -35.97 -10.70
CA ASP A 42 -5.00 -35.09 -11.34
C ASP A 42 -4.87 -33.62 -10.89
N VAL A 43 -3.77 -33.27 -10.22
CA VAL A 43 -3.44 -31.90 -9.79
C VAL A 43 -2.09 -31.51 -10.37
N GLN A 44 -2.10 -30.75 -11.46
CA GLN A 44 -0.92 -30.38 -12.23
C GLN A 44 -0.35 -29.03 -11.78
N SER A 45 0.96 -28.82 -11.92
CA SER A 45 1.63 -27.59 -11.46
C SER A 45 1.13 -26.29 -12.11
N GLY A 46 0.47 -26.39 -13.26
CA GLY A 46 -0.18 -25.28 -13.95
C GLY A 46 -1.60 -24.97 -13.47
N ASP A 47 -2.19 -25.83 -12.64
CA ASP A 47 -3.54 -25.63 -12.13
C ASP A 47 -3.55 -24.48 -11.11
N TRP A 48 -4.55 -23.60 -11.21
CA TRP A 48 -4.68 -22.44 -10.33
C TRP A 48 -4.77 -22.81 -8.85
N TYR A 49 -5.28 -24.02 -8.54
CA TYR A 49 -5.39 -24.56 -7.18
C TYR A 49 -4.16 -25.35 -6.71
N TYR A 50 -3.18 -25.64 -7.58
CA TYR A 50 -2.10 -26.60 -7.30
C TYR A 50 -1.37 -26.31 -5.98
N LYS A 51 -0.98 -25.06 -5.78
CA LYS A 51 -0.18 -24.67 -4.61
C LYS A 51 -0.94 -24.90 -3.31
N TYR A 52 -2.22 -24.51 -3.30
CA TYR A 52 -3.11 -24.68 -2.14
C TYR A 52 -3.29 -26.16 -1.81
N VAL A 53 -3.52 -26.99 -2.83
CA VAL A 53 -3.65 -28.44 -2.64
C VAL A 53 -2.35 -29.03 -2.07
N ALA A 54 -1.20 -28.68 -2.66
CA ALA A 54 0.10 -29.20 -2.24
C ALA A 54 0.44 -28.83 -0.78
N VAL A 55 0.25 -27.56 -0.39
CA VAL A 55 0.55 -27.12 0.98
C VAL A 55 -0.42 -27.72 2.00
N LEU A 56 -1.73 -27.67 1.72
CA LEU A 56 -2.74 -28.15 2.66
C LEU A 56 -2.61 -29.67 2.86
N ASN A 57 -2.25 -30.42 1.82
CA ASN A 57 -2.00 -31.84 1.94
C ASN A 57 -0.75 -32.11 2.79
N SER A 58 0.35 -31.38 2.57
CA SER A 58 1.56 -31.50 3.39
C SER A 58 1.33 -31.20 4.89
N GLN A 59 0.31 -30.38 5.19
CA GLN A 59 -0.11 -30.03 6.54
C GLN A 59 -1.17 -30.99 7.13
N GLY A 60 -1.59 -32.02 6.38
CA GLY A 60 -2.62 -32.97 6.83
C GLY A 60 -4.03 -32.36 6.94
N MET A 61 -4.26 -31.23 6.28
CA MET A 61 -5.55 -30.52 6.28
C MET A 61 -6.52 -31.10 5.24
N ILE A 62 -5.99 -31.54 4.10
CA ILE A 62 -6.77 -32.12 2.99
C ILE A 62 -6.15 -33.45 2.54
N ASP A 63 -6.98 -34.32 1.99
CA ASP A 63 -6.56 -35.61 1.44
C ASP A 63 -7.35 -35.97 0.17
N GLY A 64 -6.85 -36.93 -0.59
CA GLY A 64 -7.49 -37.48 -1.79
C GLY A 64 -8.36 -38.70 -1.50
N TYR A 65 -8.77 -39.41 -2.54
CA TYR A 65 -9.65 -40.59 -2.42
C TYR A 65 -8.91 -41.89 -2.04
N GLY A 66 -7.60 -41.83 -1.83
CA GLY A 66 -6.76 -43.00 -1.51
C GLY A 66 -6.32 -43.83 -2.74
N ASP A 67 -6.81 -43.48 -3.94
CA ASP A 67 -6.41 -44.05 -5.22
C ASP A 67 -5.35 -43.22 -5.97
N GLY A 68 -4.84 -42.16 -5.31
CA GLY A 68 -3.90 -41.19 -5.88
C GLY A 68 -4.56 -40.01 -6.58
N GLN A 69 -5.90 -39.91 -6.59
CA GLN A 69 -6.63 -38.76 -7.13
C GLN A 69 -7.10 -37.81 -6.03
N PHE A 70 -7.15 -36.52 -6.35
CA PHE A 70 -7.75 -35.49 -5.53
C PHE A 70 -9.22 -35.26 -5.85
N GLY A 71 -9.64 -35.34 -7.11
CA GLY A 71 -10.99 -34.99 -7.57
C GLY A 71 -11.28 -33.49 -7.56
N PRO A 72 -10.47 -32.62 -8.18
CA PRO A 72 -10.57 -31.16 -8.03
C PRO A 72 -11.93 -30.58 -8.46
N ASN A 73 -12.61 -31.21 -9.42
CA ASN A 73 -13.89 -30.74 -9.95
C ASN A 73 -15.11 -31.39 -9.29
N ASP A 74 -14.91 -32.35 -8.39
CA ASP A 74 -16.00 -33.04 -7.72
C ASP A 74 -16.67 -32.11 -6.70
N ALA A 75 -17.98 -32.24 -6.57
CA ALA A 75 -18.74 -31.52 -5.56
C ALA A 75 -18.28 -31.95 -4.16
N LEU A 76 -18.05 -30.98 -3.29
CA LEU A 76 -17.62 -31.23 -1.93
C LEU A 76 -18.78 -31.78 -1.08
N THR A 77 -18.54 -32.88 -0.37
CA THR A 77 -19.52 -33.45 0.55
C THR A 77 -19.55 -32.69 1.89
N SER A 78 -20.67 -32.75 2.62
CA SER A 78 -20.78 -32.16 3.96
C SER A 78 -19.70 -32.66 4.91
N GLY A 79 -19.38 -33.96 4.88
CA GLY A 79 -18.32 -34.53 5.70
C GLY A 79 -16.94 -33.95 5.37
N ALA A 80 -16.60 -33.81 4.09
CA ALA A 80 -15.33 -33.21 3.68
C ALA A 80 -15.23 -31.72 4.05
N ALA A 81 -16.31 -30.96 3.86
CA ALA A 81 -16.35 -29.56 4.25
C ALA A 81 -16.08 -29.36 5.75
N LEU A 82 -16.76 -30.14 6.60
CA LEU A 82 -16.58 -30.11 8.04
C LEU A 82 -15.12 -30.36 8.45
N VAL A 83 -14.49 -31.40 7.91
CA VAL A 83 -13.10 -31.73 8.24
C VAL A 83 -12.13 -30.62 7.80
N MET A 84 -12.25 -30.17 6.55
CA MET A 84 -11.29 -29.21 5.98
C MET A 84 -11.39 -27.84 6.66
N VAL A 85 -12.61 -27.31 6.82
CA VAL A 85 -12.83 -25.97 7.40
C VAL A 85 -12.49 -25.95 8.90
N LEU A 86 -12.93 -26.94 9.67
CA LEU A 86 -12.70 -26.95 11.12
C LEU A 86 -11.23 -27.15 11.48
N LYS A 87 -10.51 -28.01 10.73
CA LYS A 87 -9.05 -28.15 10.92
C LYS A 87 -8.33 -26.84 10.64
N ALA A 88 -8.67 -26.16 9.55
CA ALA A 88 -8.11 -24.85 9.22
C ALA A 88 -8.43 -23.79 10.30
N ALA A 89 -9.64 -23.83 10.86
CA ALA A 89 -10.02 -22.97 11.98
C ALA A 89 -9.46 -23.42 13.35
N GLY A 90 -8.53 -24.38 13.39
CA GLY A 90 -7.79 -24.75 14.60
C GLY A 90 -8.40 -25.86 15.46
N SER A 91 -9.39 -26.62 14.96
CA SER A 91 -9.97 -27.73 15.74
C SER A 91 -8.96 -28.88 16.00
N GLY A 92 -7.90 -28.95 15.20
CA GLY A 92 -7.03 -30.11 15.14
C GLY A 92 -7.75 -31.37 14.65
N ALA A 93 -7.13 -32.53 14.85
CA ALA A 93 -7.72 -33.81 14.46
C ALA A 93 -8.79 -34.27 15.47
N ILE A 94 -10.01 -34.51 14.99
CA ILE A 94 -11.12 -35.07 15.77
C ILE A 94 -11.37 -36.52 15.36
N THR A 95 -11.46 -37.41 16.36
CA THR A 95 -11.75 -38.83 16.16
C THR A 95 -13.21 -39.03 15.71
N PRO A 96 -13.50 -39.93 14.75
CA PRO A 96 -14.87 -40.28 14.39
C PRO A 96 -15.69 -40.76 15.60
N SER A 97 -16.93 -40.27 15.75
CA SER A 97 -17.87 -40.67 16.79
C SER A 97 -18.82 -41.80 16.35
N GLY A 98 -18.84 -42.13 15.05
CA GLY A 98 -19.66 -43.19 14.46
C GLY A 98 -19.00 -43.80 13.21
N ALA A 99 -19.78 -44.52 12.41
CA ALA A 99 -19.28 -45.27 11.25
C ALA A 99 -18.69 -44.37 10.14
N HIS A 100 -19.23 -43.17 9.97
CA HIS A 100 -18.73 -42.22 8.98
C HIS A 100 -17.47 -41.51 9.51
N TRP A 101 -16.43 -41.38 8.70
CA TRP A 101 -15.13 -40.82 9.09
C TRP A 101 -15.19 -39.35 9.54
N ALA A 102 -16.14 -38.57 9.01
CA ALA A 102 -16.35 -37.18 9.41
C ALA A 102 -17.30 -36.99 10.61
N SER A 103 -17.85 -38.07 11.18
CA SER A 103 -18.91 -38.00 12.20
C SER A 103 -18.52 -37.18 13.44
N GLY A 104 -17.27 -37.29 13.90
CA GLY A 104 -16.76 -36.52 15.04
C GLY A 104 -16.74 -35.01 14.78
N TYR A 105 -16.45 -34.60 13.55
CA TYR A 105 -16.49 -33.19 13.16
C TYR A 105 -17.92 -32.67 13.04
N ALA A 106 -18.85 -33.51 12.58
CA ALA A 106 -20.27 -33.16 12.54
C ALA A 106 -20.83 -32.92 13.96
N ASP A 107 -20.50 -33.80 14.90
CA ASP A 107 -20.91 -33.64 16.30
C ASP A 107 -20.25 -32.41 16.93
N TYR A 108 -18.97 -32.16 16.63
CA TYR A 108 -18.26 -30.96 17.08
C TYR A 108 -18.90 -29.66 16.56
N ALA A 109 -19.25 -29.60 15.27
CA ALA A 109 -19.92 -28.44 14.69
C ALA A 109 -21.27 -28.15 15.35
N VAL A 110 -22.04 -29.20 15.66
CA VAL A 110 -23.32 -29.08 16.39
C VAL A 110 -23.10 -28.63 17.83
N GLU A 111 -22.13 -29.22 18.54
CA GLU A 111 -21.81 -28.87 19.93
C GLU A 111 -21.40 -27.40 20.06
N LYS A 112 -20.61 -26.89 19.11
CA LYS A 112 -20.18 -25.49 19.09
C LYS A 112 -21.24 -24.53 18.55
N GLY A 113 -22.37 -25.04 18.06
CA GLY A 113 -23.42 -24.23 17.46
C GLY A 113 -23.02 -23.62 16.11
N TYR A 114 -22.02 -24.20 15.42
CA TYR A 114 -21.59 -23.71 14.12
C TYR A 114 -22.57 -24.08 13.02
N LEU A 115 -23.12 -25.30 13.06
CA LEU A 115 -24.20 -25.77 12.18
C LEU A 115 -25.09 -26.74 12.94
N THR A 116 -26.37 -26.82 12.57
CA THR A 116 -27.32 -27.81 13.07
C THR A 116 -27.18 -29.14 12.35
N ARG A 117 -27.73 -30.21 12.94
CA ARG A 117 -27.73 -31.55 12.31
C ARG A 117 -28.53 -31.57 11.00
N GLU A 118 -29.58 -30.77 10.90
CA GLU A 118 -30.41 -30.64 9.71
C GLU A 118 -29.65 -29.93 8.57
N GLU A 119 -28.93 -28.85 8.88
CA GLU A 119 -28.07 -28.15 7.91
C GLU A 119 -26.93 -29.04 7.40
N ILE A 120 -26.32 -29.84 8.28
CA ILE A 120 -25.25 -30.78 7.88
C ILE A 120 -25.78 -31.86 6.93
N GLY A 121 -26.95 -32.42 7.23
CA GLY A 121 -27.59 -33.46 6.41
C GLY A 121 -26.76 -34.74 6.30
N ASP A 122 -26.83 -35.36 5.13
CA ASP A 122 -26.03 -36.54 4.79
C ASP A 122 -24.57 -36.15 4.55
N LEU A 123 -23.65 -36.80 5.26
CA LEU A 123 -22.21 -36.49 5.20
C LEU A 123 -21.57 -36.81 3.85
N ASP A 124 -22.21 -37.66 3.04
CA ASP A 124 -21.78 -38.00 1.69
C ASP A 124 -22.50 -37.17 0.61
N ALA A 125 -23.51 -36.39 0.97
CA ALA A 125 -24.20 -35.50 0.03
C ALA A 125 -23.43 -34.17 -0.18
N PRO A 126 -23.57 -33.54 -1.36
CA PRO A 126 -23.01 -32.21 -1.60
C PRO A 126 -23.51 -31.16 -0.60
N ILE A 127 -22.59 -30.37 -0.05
CA ILE A 127 -22.94 -29.24 0.82
C ILE A 127 -23.18 -27.96 0.00
N ARG A 128 -24.04 -27.08 0.50
CA ARG A 128 -24.27 -25.74 -0.09
C ARG A 128 -23.13 -24.78 0.28
N ARG A 129 -22.77 -23.88 -0.64
CA ARG A 129 -21.72 -22.86 -0.43
C ARG A 129 -21.97 -21.98 0.78
N GLU A 130 -23.23 -21.59 1.03
CA GLU A 130 -23.55 -20.77 2.20
C GLU A 130 -23.19 -21.45 3.53
N LEU A 131 -23.44 -22.75 3.67
CA LEU A 131 -23.19 -23.46 4.93
C LEU A 131 -21.68 -23.58 5.21
N ILE A 132 -20.86 -23.63 4.16
CA ILE A 132 -19.40 -23.57 4.29
C ILE A 132 -18.96 -22.20 4.81
N ALA A 133 -19.53 -21.13 4.26
CA ALA A 133 -19.22 -19.77 4.70
C ALA A 133 -19.63 -19.58 6.17
N GLN A 134 -20.86 -19.95 6.53
CA GLN A 134 -21.33 -19.88 7.92
C GLN A 134 -20.46 -20.71 8.87
N LEU A 135 -20.10 -21.94 8.48
CA LEU A 135 -19.18 -22.78 9.25
C LEU A 135 -17.82 -22.09 9.45
N ALA A 136 -17.23 -21.52 8.40
CA ALA A 136 -15.95 -20.84 8.46
C ALA A 136 -16.00 -19.59 9.35
N ALA A 137 -17.01 -18.74 9.17
CA ALA A 137 -17.18 -17.52 9.95
C ALA A 137 -17.35 -17.82 11.44
N ARG A 138 -18.22 -18.77 11.78
CA ARG A 138 -18.49 -19.16 13.17
C ARG A 138 -17.31 -19.88 13.81
N ALA A 139 -16.61 -20.74 13.07
CA ALA A 139 -15.42 -21.41 13.57
C ALA A 139 -14.26 -20.44 13.84
N LEU A 140 -14.15 -19.37 13.03
CA LEU A 140 -13.22 -18.26 13.26
C LEU A 140 -13.73 -17.25 14.31
N LYS A 141 -14.95 -17.42 14.81
CA LYS A 141 -15.62 -16.53 15.78
C LYS A 141 -15.72 -15.09 15.27
N LEU A 142 -16.05 -14.93 14.00
CA LEU A 142 -16.27 -13.62 13.40
C LEU A 142 -17.65 -13.09 13.80
N GLU A 143 -17.71 -11.81 14.12
CA GLU A 143 -18.98 -11.10 14.24
C GLU A 143 -19.54 -10.81 12.84
N PRO A 144 -20.86 -10.96 12.59
CA PRO A 144 -21.46 -10.60 11.32
C PRO A 144 -21.24 -9.12 10.99
N SER A 145 -20.71 -8.84 9.80
CA SER A 145 -20.52 -7.47 9.32
C SER A 145 -21.86 -6.77 9.18
N GLN A 146 -21.88 -5.48 9.57
CA GLN A 146 -23.00 -4.56 9.34
C GLN A 146 -22.82 -3.74 8.05
N GLY A 147 -21.72 -4.01 7.32
CA GLY A 147 -21.42 -3.40 6.03
C GLY A 147 -22.34 -3.89 4.92
N LYS A 148 -22.30 -3.18 3.80
CA LYS A 148 -23.03 -3.58 2.60
C LYS A 148 -22.42 -4.84 2.00
N SER A 149 -23.23 -5.87 1.74
CA SER A 149 -22.78 -7.07 1.04
C SER A 149 -22.13 -6.71 -0.31
N PRO A 150 -20.94 -7.27 -0.61
CA PRO A 150 -20.29 -7.13 -1.91
C PRO A 150 -20.94 -8.04 -2.97
N PHE A 151 -21.80 -8.97 -2.57
CA PHE A 151 -22.44 -9.96 -3.44
C PHE A 151 -23.84 -9.51 -3.84
N ALA A 152 -24.15 -9.61 -5.14
CA ALA A 152 -25.43 -9.17 -5.68
C ALA A 152 -26.59 -10.15 -5.44
N ASP A 153 -26.29 -11.40 -5.08
CA ASP A 153 -27.22 -12.52 -4.97
C ASP A 153 -27.45 -13.00 -3.52
N VAL A 154 -26.75 -12.43 -2.55
CA VAL A 154 -26.89 -12.77 -1.13
C VAL A 154 -26.53 -11.58 -0.23
N ASP A 155 -27.32 -11.38 0.81
CA ASP A 155 -27.10 -10.37 1.86
C ASP A 155 -26.97 -11.08 3.21
N ASP A 156 -25.74 -11.43 3.56
CA ASP A 156 -25.40 -12.21 4.75
C ASP A 156 -24.16 -11.59 5.42
N GLY A 157 -24.29 -11.22 6.70
CA GLY A 157 -23.25 -10.51 7.44
C GLY A 157 -22.04 -11.40 7.78
N GLU A 158 -22.23 -12.71 7.98
CA GLU A 158 -21.13 -13.67 8.21
C GLU A 158 -20.28 -13.80 6.93
N LEU A 159 -20.95 -13.92 5.78
CA LEU A 159 -20.31 -13.97 4.47
C LEU A 159 -19.60 -12.64 4.14
N THR A 160 -20.19 -11.51 4.50
CA THR A 160 -19.57 -10.18 4.32
C THR A 160 -18.31 -10.03 5.17
N ALA A 161 -18.33 -10.50 6.42
CA ALA A 161 -17.14 -10.52 7.28
C ALA A 161 -16.02 -11.40 6.69
N LEU A 162 -16.35 -12.55 6.11
CA LEU A 162 -15.37 -13.40 5.41
C LEU A 162 -14.78 -12.70 4.18
N TYR A 163 -15.57 -11.92 3.45
CA TYR A 163 -15.10 -11.13 2.32
C TYR A 163 -14.14 -10.02 2.76
N GLU A 164 -14.46 -9.30 3.82
CA GLU A 164 -13.62 -8.23 4.38
C GLU A 164 -12.25 -8.75 4.85
N LEU A 165 -12.16 -10.01 5.26
CA LEU A 165 -10.90 -10.68 5.60
C LEU A 165 -10.19 -11.32 4.40
N GLY A 166 -10.80 -11.27 3.21
CA GLY A 166 -10.29 -11.88 1.99
C GLY A 166 -10.31 -13.41 2.00
N ILE A 167 -11.18 -14.02 2.82
CA ILE A 167 -11.39 -15.48 2.83
C ILE A 167 -12.23 -15.92 1.63
N ILE A 168 -13.19 -15.09 1.21
CA ILE A 168 -14.08 -15.31 0.07
C ILE A 168 -14.11 -14.06 -0.80
N THR A 169 -14.13 -14.20 -2.12
CA THR A 169 -14.23 -13.05 -3.05
C THR A 169 -15.39 -13.11 -4.04
N GLY A 170 -16.05 -14.27 -4.18
CA GLY A 170 -17.13 -14.50 -5.15
C GLY A 170 -16.66 -14.66 -6.59
N SER A 171 -17.63 -14.83 -7.49
CA SER A 171 -17.47 -14.94 -8.94
C SER A 171 -18.03 -13.70 -9.64
N GLN A 172 -17.59 -13.43 -10.87
CA GLN A 172 -18.17 -12.37 -11.71
C GLN A 172 -19.26 -12.94 -12.61
N GLU A 173 -20.48 -12.41 -12.52
CA GLU A 173 -21.59 -12.69 -13.44
C GLU A 173 -22.23 -11.37 -13.90
N GLU A 174 -22.29 -11.16 -15.22
CA GLU A 174 -22.90 -9.96 -15.83
C GLU A 174 -22.37 -8.62 -15.27
N GLY A 175 -21.09 -8.56 -14.91
CA GLY A 175 -20.44 -7.37 -14.35
C GLY A 175 -20.75 -7.13 -12.87
N LYS A 176 -21.33 -8.10 -12.19
CA LYS A 176 -21.57 -8.09 -10.74
C LYS A 176 -20.80 -9.22 -10.06
N THR A 177 -20.38 -8.97 -8.83
CA THR A 177 -19.84 -10.01 -7.95
C THR A 177 -21.00 -10.81 -7.34
N VAL A 178 -20.96 -12.13 -7.45
CA VAL A 178 -21.97 -13.07 -6.92
C VAL A 178 -21.30 -14.18 -6.10
N PHE A 179 -22.02 -14.77 -5.14
CA PHE A 179 -21.52 -15.86 -4.30
C PHE A 179 -22.04 -17.25 -4.70
N LEU A 180 -23.27 -17.31 -5.23
CA LEU A 180 -24.01 -18.51 -5.59
C LEU A 180 -24.32 -19.42 -4.38
N PRO A 181 -25.07 -18.94 -3.37
CA PRO A 181 -25.21 -19.59 -2.06
C PRO A 181 -25.74 -21.04 -2.11
N ASP A 182 -26.67 -21.31 -3.02
CA ASP A 182 -27.32 -22.62 -3.17
C ASP A 182 -26.54 -23.61 -4.05
N LYS A 183 -25.45 -23.18 -4.68
CA LYS A 183 -24.65 -24.06 -5.53
C LYS A 183 -23.67 -24.88 -4.69
N PRO A 184 -23.36 -26.12 -5.09
CA PRO A 184 -22.22 -26.85 -4.55
C PRO A 184 -20.90 -26.10 -4.80
N ILE A 185 -19.90 -26.37 -3.97
CA ILE A 185 -18.51 -25.96 -4.20
C ILE A 185 -17.70 -27.15 -4.69
N THR A 186 -16.68 -26.92 -5.51
CA THR A 186 -15.73 -27.98 -5.88
C THR A 186 -14.62 -28.15 -4.84
N ARG A 187 -13.94 -29.30 -4.87
CA ARG A 187 -12.76 -29.57 -4.03
C ARG A 187 -11.59 -28.63 -4.30
N ALA A 188 -11.44 -28.15 -5.53
CA ALA A 188 -10.47 -27.12 -5.89
C ALA A 188 -10.81 -25.75 -5.27
N GLU A 189 -12.06 -25.30 -5.40
CA GLU A 189 -12.54 -24.02 -4.86
C GLU A 189 -12.40 -23.96 -3.33
N ILE A 190 -12.83 -25.01 -2.62
CA ILE A 190 -12.73 -25.03 -1.16
C ILE A 190 -11.27 -25.04 -0.67
N SER A 191 -10.33 -25.58 -1.45
CA SER A 191 -8.91 -25.62 -1.06
C SER A 191 -8.33 -24.22 -0.94
N VAL A 192 -8.83 -23.25 -1.70
CA VAL A 192 -8.41 -21.86 -1.53
C VAL A 192 -9.06 -21.23 -0.31
N ILE A 193 -10.35 -21.44 -0.09
CA ILE A 193 -11.05 -20.94 1.10
C ILE A 193 -10.41 -21.49 2.38
N VAL A 194 -10.13 -22.79 2.44
CA VAL A 194 -9.51 -23.47 3.59
C VAL A 194 -8.12 -22.91 3.90
N TRP A 195 -7.32 -22.63 2.86
CA TRP A 195 -6.04 -21.93 3.03
C TRP A 195 -6.23 -20.55 3.65
N GLN A 196 -7.24 -19.80 3.22
CA GLN A 196 -7.51 -18.47 3.77
C GLN A 196 -8.07 -18.52 5.19
N VAL A 197 -8.91 -19.51 5.52
CA VAL A 197 -9.41 -19.76 6.88
C VAL A 197 -8.24 -20.04 7.81
N ASP A 198 -7.34 -20.94 7.42
CA ASP A 198 -6.16 -21.29 8.20
C ASP A 198 -5.22 -20.09 8.39
N ARG A 199 -5.03 -19.29 7.34
CA ARG A 199 -4.29 -18.02 7.43
C ARG A 199 -4.91 -17.09 8.47
N VAL A 200 -6.20 -16.79 8.36
CA VAL A 200 -6.88 -15.85 9.27
C VAL A 200 -6.90 -16.41 10.69
N HIS A 201 -7.05 -17.72 10.86
CA HIS A 201 -6.91 -18.37 12.16
C HIS A 201 -5.52 -18.15 12.79
N ARG A 202 -4.44 -18.29 12.01
CA ARG A 202 -3.06 -18.16 12.50
C ARG A 202 -2.60 -16.72 12.70
N TYR A 203 -2.97 -15.81 11.79
CA TYR A 203 -2.39 -14.48 11.69
C TYR A 203 -3.40 -13.33 11.89
N GLY A 204 -4.71 -13.62 11.94
CA GLY A 204 -5.75 -12.61 12.04
C GLY A 204 -5.93 -11.76 10.78
N LYS A 205 -6.41 -10.53 10.96
CA LYS A 205 -6.55 -9.54 9.88
C LYS A 205 -5.16 -9.09 9.41
N GLN A 206 -4.97 -9.01 8.09
CA GLN A 206 -3.72 -8.64 7.46
C GLN A 206 -3.95 -7.60 6.37
N ILE A 207 -2.90 -6.88 6.00
CA ILE A 207 -2.92 -5.85 4.97
C ILE A 207 -2.67 -6.51 3.61
N PRO A 208 -3.60 -6.46 2.66
CA PRO A 208 -3.36 -6.92 1.30
C PRO A 208 -2.59 -5.86 0.50
N PHE A 209 -1.41 -6.20 -0.01
CA PHE A 209 -0.59 -5.27 -0.80
C PHE A 209 0.27 -5.99 -1.85
N GLN A 210 0.17 -5.58 -3.12
CA GLN A 210 0.90 -6.17 -4.27
C GLN A 210 0.83 -7.70 -4.35
N GLY A 211 -0.34 -8.22 -4.02
CA GLY A 211 -0.58 -9.64 -3.92
C GLY A 211 -0.05 -10.24 -2.62
N ALA A 212 0.76 -9.58 -1.79
CA ALA A 212 1.16 -10.10 -0.48
C ALA A 212 0.17 -9.76 0.64
N TYR A 213 0.29 -10.48 1.76
CA TYR A 213 -0.35 -10.13 3.02
C TYR A 213 0.72 -9.79 4.05
N TYR A 214 0.52 -8.68 4.75
CA TYR A 214 1.41 -8.20 5.80
C TYR A 214 0.66 -8.19 7.12
N ASP A 215 1.36 -8.55 8.19
CA ASP A 215 0.80 -8.44 9.53
C ASP A 215 0.51 -6.97 9.85
N ILE A 216 -0.60 -6.74 10.54
CA ILE A 216 -0.90 -5.42 11.08
C ILE A 216 0.02 -5.20 12.28
N LEU A 217 0.81 -4.14 12.22
CA LEU A 217 1.64 -3.68 13.31
C LEU A 217 0.70 -3.09 14.38
N PRO A 218 0.68 -3.66 15.59
CA PRO A 218 -0.13 -3.12 16.67
C PRO A 218 0.33 -1.70 17.00
N ASP A 219 -0.60 -0.87 17.46
CA ASP A 219 -0.37 0.50 17.94
C ASP A 219 0.09 1.53 16.89
N VAL A 220 0.49 1.11 15.68
CA VAL A 220 0.76 2.04 14.58
C VAL A 220 -0.56 2.65 14.10
N PRO A 221 -0.72 3.99 14.12
CA PRO A 221 -1.94 4.64 13.70
C PRO A 221 -2.34 4.25 12.26
N VAL A 222 -3.63 4.04 12.06
CA VAL A 222 -4.21 3.64 10.77
C VAL A 222 -4.64 4.89 10.03
N ASN A 223 -4.47 4.88 8.71
CA ASN A 223 -4.98 5.91 7.82
C ASN A 223 -6.50 6.07 8.03
N SER A 224 -6.90 7.29 8.37
CA SER A 224 -8.29 7.67 8.68
C SER A 224 -8.99 8.40 7.54
N TYR A 225 -8.31 8.71 6.43
CA TYR A 225 -8.91 9.48 5.34
C TYR A 225 -10.02 8.70 4.63
N ASP A 226 -11.15 9.35 4.39
CA ASP A 226 -12.27 8.80 3.65
C ASP A 226 -11.96 8.79 2.13
N PRO A 227 -11.91 7.62 1.46
CA PRO A 227 -11.74 7.56 0.01
C PRO A 227 -12.75 8.40 -0.78
N GLU A 228 -13.98 8.59 -0.29
CA GLU A 228 -15.00 9.41 -0.96
C GLU A 228 -14.72 10.92 -0.86
N GLY A 229 -13.88 11.34 0.09
CA GLY A 229 -13.43 12.72 0.25
C GLY A 229 -12.44 13.17 -0.83
N PHE A 230 -11.80 12.22 -1.52
CA PHE A 230 -10.84 12.50 -2.58
C PHE A 230 -11.51 12.76 -3.92
N GLY A 231 -10.97 13.72 -4.68
CA GLY A 231 -11.38 13.95 -6.05
C GLY A 231 -10.34 14.73 -6.84
N ARG A 232 -10.50 14.74 -8.17
CA ARG A 232 -9.64 15.52 -9.06
C ARG A 232 -10.43 16.60 -9.79
N LYS A 233 -9.85 17.79 -9.88
CA LYS A 233 -10.35 18.90 -10.69
C LYS A 233 -9.21 19.47 -11.50
N ASN A 234 -9.35 19.47 -12.83
CA ASN A 234 -8.33 19.97 -13.76
C ASN A 234 -6.94 19.35 -13.55
N GLY A 235 -6.89 18.04 -13.27
CA GLY A 235 -5.63 17.33 -13.01
C GLY A 235 -5.04 17.52 -11.60
N VAL A 236 -5.65 18.36 -10.77
CA VAL A 236 -5.21 18.62 -9.39
C VAL A 236 -6.06 17.82 -8.41
N MET A 237 -5.41 17.13 -7.47
CA MET A 237 -6.08 16.42 -6.39
C MET A 237 -6.63 17.40 -5.35
N TYR A 238 -7.80 17.11 -4.81
CA TYR A 238 -8.32 17.74 -3.60
C TYR A 238 -8.84 16.67 -2.64
N TYR A 239 -8.90 17.03 -1.36
CA TYR A 239 -9.54 16.23 -0.32
C TYR A 239 -10.51 17.11 0.47
N LYS A 240 -11.65 16.54 0.89
CA LYS A 240 -12.67 17.23 1.67
C LYS A 240 -13.21 16.32 2.76
N GLU A 241 -13.00 16.73 3.99
CA GLU A 241 -13.57 16.12 5.19
C GLU A 241 -13.72 17.19 6.26
N ASN A 242 -14.74 17.07 7.12
CA ASN A 242 -14.93 18.02 8.21
C ASN A 242 -13.78 17.92 9.21
N GLY A 243 -13.12 19.05 9.51
CA GLY A 243 -12.01 19.09 10.46
C GLY A 243 -10.65 18.74 9.86
N VAL A 244 -10.57 18.49 8.55
CA VAL A 244 -9.29 18.28 7.86
C VAL A 244 -9.04 19.40 6.85
N ASP A 245 -7.99 20.17 7.10
CA ASP A 245 -7.47 21.13 6.15
C ASP A 245 -6.35 20.52 5.30
N VAL A 246 -6.21 21.04 4.07
CA VAL A 246 -5.27 20.51 3.09
C VAL A 246 -4.48 21.64 2.45
N ALA A 247 -3.17 21.55 2.45
CA ALA A 247 -2.29 22.42 1.66
C ALA A 247 -1.76 21.67 0.43
N ARG A 248 -1.60 22.39 -0.68
CA ARG A 248 -1.05 21.84 -1.93
C ARG A 248 0.40 22.25 -2.09
N GLY A 249 1.26 21.30 -2.47
CA GLY A 249 2.68 21.54 -2.62
C GLY A 249 3.30 20.90 -3.83
N VAL A 250 4.53 21.34 -4.11
CA VAL A 250 5.46 20.70 -5.07
C VAL A 250 6.68 20.20 -4.32
N ASP A 251 7.34 19.18 -4.86
CA ASP A 251 8.71 18.88 -4.49
C ASP A 251 9.62 18.98 -5.72
N VAL A 252 10.78 19.61 -5.53
CA VAL A 252 11.65 20.03 -6.65
C VAL A 252 13.13 19.87 -6.33
N SER A 253 13.90 19.75 -7.40
CA SER A 253 15.36 19.60 -7.38
C SER A 253 15.97 20.26 -8.61
N VAL A 254 17.26 20.01 -8.88
CA VAL A 254 17.90 20.33 -10.17
C VAL A 254 17.09 19.88 -11.40
N HIS A 255 16.27 18.83 -11.28
CA HIS A 255 15.54 18.25 -12.41
C HIS A 255 14.48 19.19 -13.00
N GLN A 256 13.97 20.15 -12.23
CA GLN A 256 13.00 21.14 -12.71
C GLN A 256 13.64 22.38 -13.37
N GLY A 257 14.97 22.53 -13.26
CA GLY A 257 15.69 23.66 -13.83
C GLY A 257 15.25 25.00 -13.25
N GLU A 258 15.16 26.04 -14.08
CA GLU A 258 14.75 27.37 -13.65
C GLU A 258 13.24 27.43 -13.39
N ILE A 259 12.85 27.95 -12.22
CA ILE A 259 11.47 28.03 -11.77
C ILE A 259 11.08 29.50 -11.57
N ASP A 260 9.93 29.88 -12.14
CA ASP A 260 9.26 31.14 -11.86
C ASP A 260 8.33 30.95 -10.65
N TRP A 261 8.87 31.21 -9.46
CA TRP A 261 8.18 30.94 -8.19
C TRP A 261 6.95 31.82 -7.95
N THR A 262 6.92 33.04 -8.49
CA THR A 262 5.71 33.88 -8.46
C THR A 262 4.56 33.20 -9.19
N LYS A 263 4.80 32.63 -10.38
CA LYS A 263 3.77 31.86 -11.10
C LYS A 263 3.36 30.58 -10.38
N VAL A 264 4.28 29.94 -9.65
CA VAL A 264 3.99 28.76 -8.83
C VAL A 264 3.03 29.12 -7.69
N ALA A 265 3.30 30.21 -6.98
CA ALA A 265 2.42 30.74 -5.94
C ALA A 265 1.06 31.18 -6.51
N ASP A 266 1.04 31.86 -7.65
CA ASP A 266 -0.20 32.27 -8.34
C ASP A 266 -1.04 31.07 -8.82
N ALA A 267 -0.41 29.92 -9.08
CA ALA A 267 -1.11 28.67 -9.37
C ALA A 267 -1.78 28.04 -8.13
N GLY A 268 -1.59 28.65 -6.95
CA GLY A 268 -2.16 28.24 -5.67
C GLY A 268 -1.40 27.10 -4.99
N ILE A 269 -0.11 26.94 -5.32
CA ILE A 269 0.81 26.14 -4.51
C ILE A 269 1.08 26.90 -3.21
N GLU A 270 1.03 26.19 -2.08
CA GLU A 270 1.14 26.76 -0.73
C GLU A 270 2.48 26.42 -0.07
N PHE A 271 3.11 25.29 -0.46
CA PHE A 271 4.42 24.89 0.04
C PHE A 271 5.30 24.25 -1.03
N ALA A 272 6.61 24.26 -0.76
CA ALA A 272 7.60 23.55 -1.57
C ALA A 272 8.55 22.71 -0.69
N MET A 273 8.77 21.46 -1.08
CA MET A 273 9.82 20.60 -0.51
C MET A 273 11.04 20.65 -1.44
N ILE A 274 12.12 21.29 -1.01
CA ILE A 274 13.30 21.52 -1.85
C ILE A 274 14.39 20.48 -1.56
N ARG A 275 14.94 19.83 -2.59
CA ARG A 275 16.08 18.94 -2.40
C ARG A 275 17.31 19.74 -1.97
N VAL A 276 17.85 19.43 -0.80
CA VAL A 276 19.13 20.02 -0.32
C VAL A 276 20.30 19.40 -1.05
N GLY A 277 20.22 18.09 -1.27
CA GLY A 277 21.30 17.32 -1.85
C GLY A 277 21.01 15.82 -1.84
N TYR A 278 22.08 15.07 -2.04
CA TYR A 278 22.06 13.62 -2.05
C TYR A 278 23.41 13.06 -1.63
N ARG A 279 23.40 11.83 -1.09
CA ARG A 279 24.63 11.09 -0.89
C ARG A 279 25.01 10.38 -2.20
N GLY A 280 26.21 10.63 -2.70
CA GLY A 280 26.68 10.12 -3.99
C GLY A 280 26.86 8.59 -4.03
N TYR A 281 26.91 8.04 -5.24
CA TYR A 281 27.12 6.61 -5.49
C TYR A 281 28.57 6.16 -5.22
N GLY A 282 28.78 4.84 -5.24
CA GLY A 282 30.09 4.24 -4.94
C GLY A 282 30.36 4.10 -3.44
N SER A 283 31.47 3.45 -3.08
CA SER A 283 31.78 3.12 -1.68
C SER A 283 32.09 4.32 -0.79
N GLU A 284 32.48 5.46 -1.38
CA GLU A 284 32.84 6.67 -0.62
C GLU A 284 31.62 7.47 -0.16
N GLY A 285 30.50 7.41 -0.90
CA GLY A 285 29.26 8.01 -0.42
C GLY A 285 29.34 9.51 -0.14
N LYS A 286 29.92 10.31 -1.03
CA LYS A 286 30.18 11.74 -0.76
C LYS A 286 28.89 12.52 -0.57
N MET A 287 28.90 13.51 0.32
CA MET A 287 27.84 14.53 0.38
C MET A 287 27.87 15.37 -0.90
N MET A 288 26.73 15.46 -1.57
CA MET A 288 26.56 16.24 -2.78
C MET A 288 25.41 17.24 -2.57
N GLY A 289 25.65 18.51 -2.83
CA GLY A 289 24.59 19.51 -2.84
C GLY A 289 23.78 19.44 -4.13
N ASP A 290 22.48 19.72 -4.05
CA ASP A 290 21.69 19.97 -5.25
C ASP A 290 22.08 21.34 -5.83
N THR A 291 22.48 21.36 -7.10
CA THR A 291 22.99 22.59 -7.75
C THR A 291 21.95 23.71 -7.87
N TYR A 292 20.66 23.41 -7.69
CA TYR A 292 19.58 24.39 -7.69
C TYR A 292 19.05 24.71 -6.29
N PHE A 293 19.53 24.04 -5.23
CA PHE A 293 19.02 24.20 -3.86
C PHE A 293 18.87 25.67 -3.46
N GLN A 294 19.96 26.45 -3.51
CA GLN A 294 19.98 27.85 -3.08
C GLN A 294 19.01 28.74 -3.89
N ARG A 295 18.91 28.51 -5.20
CA ARG A 295 17.99 29.26 -6.07
C ARG A 295 16.54 28.91 -5.76
N ASN A 296 16.25 27.63 -5.58
CA ASN A 296 14.90 27.14 -5.33
C ASN A 296 14.40 27.55 -3.95
N ILE A 297 15.23 27.40 -2.92
CA ILE A 297 14.85 27.79 -1.56
C ILE A 297 14.60 29.30 -1.46
N GLN A 298 15.49 30.13 -2.00
CA GLN A 298 15.32 31.59 -1.96
C GLN A 298 14.09 32.02 -2.77
N GLY A 299 13.94 31.49 -4.00
CA GLY A 299 12.81 31.85 -4.85
C GLY A 299 11.45 31.45 -4.27
N ALA A 300 11.35 30.27 -3.64
CA ALA A 300 10.13 29.83 -2.98
C ALA A 300 9.77 30.72 -1.77
N LEU A 301 10.78 31.06 -0.95
CA LEU A 301 10.61 31.97 0.19
C LEU A 301 10.20 33.38 -0.26
N ASP A 302 10.85 33.93 -1.27
CA ASP A 302 10.54 35.26 -1.83
C ASP A 302 9.13 35.33 -2.41
N ALA A 303 8.62 34.21 -2.95
CA ALA A 303 7.24 34.07 -3.42
C ALA A 303 6.21 33.83 -2.28
N GLY A 304 6.65 33.79 -1.03
CA GLY A 304 5.79 33.62 0.14
C GLY A 304 5.32 32.19 0.38
N LEU A 305 5.93 31.19 -0.28
CA LEU A 305 5.61 29.79 -0.03
C LEU A 305 6.20 29.33 1.30
N LYS A 306 5.51 28.39 1.94
CA LYS A 306 6.09 27.64 3.05
C LYS A 306 7.12 26.65 2.52
N VAL A 307 8.21 26.46 3.24
CA VAL A 307 9.37 25.71 2.72
C VAL A 307 9.81 24.63 3.70
N GLY A 308 9.83 23.41 3.19
CA GLY A 308 10.50 22.25 3.78
C GLY A 308 11.60 21.77 2.86
N VAL A 309 12.36 20.80 3.32
CA VAL A 309 13.47 20.26 2.54
C VAL A 309 13.53 18.74 2.62
N TYR A 310 14.19 18.13 1.66
CA TYR A 310 14.50 16.70 1.72
C TYR A 310 15.93 16.43 1.30
N TYR A 311 16.47 15.32 1.79
CA TYR A 311 17.79 14.84 1.39
C TYR A 311 17.67 13.42 0.85
N PHE A 312 18.07 13.25 -0.42
CA PHE A 312 18.02 11.95 -1.08
C PHE A 312 19.15 11.06 -0.55
N SER A 313 18.80 10.25 0.44
CA SER A 313 19.70 9.41 1.18
C SER A 313 20.22 8.25 0.33
N GLN A 314 21.50 7.96 0.52
CA GLN A 314 22.13 6.71 0.10
C GLN A 314 22.87 6.07 1.29
N ALA A 315 22.46 6.41 2.52
CA ALA A 315 23.01 5.86 3.74
C ALA A 315 22.77 4.35 3.80
N VAL A 316 23.78 3.59 4.21
CA VAL A 316 23.65 2.15 4.50
C VAL A 316 24.04 1.83 5.94
N THR A 317 24.35 2.86 6.72
CA THR A 317 24.65 2.77 8.15
C THR A 317 24.00 3.92 8.91
N VAL A 318 23.80 3.74 10.21
CA VAL A 318 23.25 4.76 11.12
C VAL A 318 24.13 6.01 11.16
N GLU A 319 25.46 5.85 11.15
CA GLU A 319 26.40 6.98 11.15
C GLU A 319 26.23 7.82 9.89
N GLU A 320 26.09 7.17 8.73
CA GLU A 320 25.88 7.89 7.47
C GLU A 320 24.59 8.70 7.46
N ALA A 321 23.52 8.22 8.13
CA ALA A 321 22.28 8.98 8.26
C ALA A 321 22.46 10.22 9.17
N ARG A 322 23.29 10.14 10.22
CA ARG A 322 23.65 11.30 11.06
C ARG A 322 24.49 12.32 10.29
N GLU A 323 25.46 11.85 9.50
CA GLU A 323 26.25 12.72 8.60
C GLU A 323 25.36 13.46 7.59
N GLU A 324 24.35 12.78 7.03
CA GLU A 324 23.37 13.38 6.13
C GLU A 324 22.54 14.46 6.83
N ALA A 325 22.06 14.18 8.05
CA ALA A 325 21.32 15.17 8.84
C ALA A 325 22.18 16.40 9.16
N ALA A 326 23.43 16.20 9.60
CA ALA A 326 24.36 17.29 9.88
C ALA A 326 24.62 18.17 8.64
N TYR A 327 24.79 17.55 7.47
CA TYR A 327 24.93 18.29 6.22
C TYR A 327 23.68 19.12 5.92
N VAL A 328 22.49 18.55 6.06
CA VAL A 328 21.22 19.25 5.83
C VAL A 328 21.10 20.46 6.76
N LEU A 329 21.35 20.26 8.05
CA LEU A 329 21.29 21.32 9.07
C LEU A 329 22.23 22.49 8.75
N GLU A 330 23.45 22.20 8.29
CA GLU A 330 24.40 23.23 7.84
C GLU A 330 23.83 24.02 6.65
N GLN A 331 23.26 23.34 5.66
CA GLN A 331 22.74 24.00 4.44
C GLN A 331 21.49 24.84 4.71
N ILE A 332 20.61 24.42 5.62
CA ILE A 332 19.36 25.12 5.90
C ILE A 332 19.47 26.20 6.98
N ALA A 333 20.55 26.23 7.77
CA ALA A 333 20.74 27.20 8.87
C ALA A 333 20.44 28.67 8.49
N PRO A 334 20.77 29.17 7.29
CA PRO A 334 20.49 30.55 6.88
C PRO A 334 19.02 30.86 6.55
N TYR A 335 18.14 29.85 6.46
CA TYR A 335 16.80 29.99 5.91
C TYR A 335 15.70 29.74 6.97
N PRO A 336 14.54 30.43 6.87
CA PRO A 336 13.40 30.21 7.74
C PRO A 336 12.57 28.99 7.27
N ILE A 337 13.06 27.79 7.58
CA ILE A 337 12.34 26.54 7.28
C ILE A 337 11.07 26.46 8.15
N SER A 338 9.92 26.25 7.50
CA SER A 338 8.58 26.24 8.13
C SER A 338 7.78 24.96 7.84
N TYR A 339 8.35 24.04 7.06
CA TYR A 339 7.80 22.72 6.74
C TYR A 339 8.86 21.64 7.06
N PRO A 340 8.49 20.35 7.03
CA PRO A 340 9.36 19.27 7.49
C PRO A 340 10.72 19.19 6.79
N VAL A 341 11.69 18.62 7.51
CA VAL A 341 13.00 18.21 6.99
C VAL A 341 13.00 16.69 6.85
N VAL A 342 13.12 16.20 5.63
CA VAL A 342 12.73 14.84 5.27
C VAL A 342 13.95 13.94 5.02
N PHE A 343 13.93 12.76 5.66
CA PHE A 343 14.75 11.62 5.29
C PHE A 343 14.12 10.87 4.11
N ASP A 344 14.69 11.04 2.92
CA ASP A 344 14.24 10.39 1.69
C ASP A 344 15.19 9.24 1.33
N TRP A 345 14.86 8.03 1.78
CA TRP A 345 15.62 6.83 1.46
C TRP A 345 14.86 5.95 0.48
N GLU A 346 15.47 5.71 -0.67
CA GLU A 346 14.89 4.85 -1.69
C GLU A 346 15.87 3.77 -2.18
N ARG A 347 15.33 2.59 -2.47
CA ARG A 347 16.08 1.58 -3.22
C ARG A 347 16.30 2.04 -4.65
N GLN A 348 17.55 2.21 -5.02
CA GLN A 348 17.99 2.44 -6.38
C GLN A 348 18.46 1.13 -7.02
N ASN A 349 18.01 0.82 -8.23
CA ASN A 349 18.27 -0.48 -8.86
C ASN A 349 19.09 -0.39 -10.16
N TYR A 350 20.22 0.30 -10.09
CA TYR A 350 21.26 0.30 -11.13
C TYR A 350 22.63 0.00 -10.54
N SER A 351 23.54 -0.44 -11.41
CA SER A 351 24.91 -0.79 -11.03
C SER A 351 25.61 0.36 -10.33
N GLY A 352 26.22 0.09 -9.17
CA GLY A 352 26.97 1.08 -8.40
C GLY A 352 26.13 1.92 -7.43
N SER A 353 24.80 1.80 -7.45
CA SER A 353 23.95 2.40 -6.41
C SER A 353 24.22 1.74 -5.06
N ARG A 354 24.21 2.55 -3.99
CA ARG A 354 24.52 2.07 -2.64
C ARG A 354 23.34 1.35 -2.02
N THR A 355 22.12 1.77 -2.38
CA THR A 355 20.86 1.24 -1.85
C THR A 355 20.30 0.08 -2.68
N GLN A 356 21.04 -0.46 -3.65
CA GLN A 356 20.61 -1.63 -4.44
C GLN A 356 20.27 -2.83 -3.55
N LYS A 357 21.13 -3.06 -2.56
CA LYS A 357 20.86 -3.97 -1.45
C LYS A 357 20.28 -3.14 -0.32
N ILE A 358 19.01 -3.36 -0.03
CA ILE A 358 18.36 -2.74 1.12
C ILE A 358 19.00 -3.32 2.39
N PRO A 359 19.41 -2.48 3.36
CA PRO A 359 19.74 -2.91 4.71
C PRO A 359 18.60 -3.72 5.35
N ASP A 360 18.90 -4.47 6.40
CA ASP A 360 17.85 -5.16 7.15
C ASP A 360 16.89 -4.16 7.82
N THR A 361 15.68 -4.62 8.15
CA THR A 361 14.60 -3.79 8.71
C THR A 361 15.02 -3.02 9.96
N GLU A 362 15.81 -3.62 10.84
CA GLU A 362 16.30 -2.95 12.06
C GLU A 362 17.23 -1.79 11.70
N THR A 363 18.18 -2.03 10.80
CA THR A 363 19.09 -0.99 10.31
C THR A 363 18.33 0.14 9.59
N MET A 364 17.33 -0.19 8.77
CA MET A 364 16.46 0.80 8.10
C MET A 364 15.78 1.73 9.10
N CYS A 365 15.15 1.17 10.14
CA CYS A 365 14.47 1.97 11.17
C CYS A 365 15.47 2.83 11.96
N ARG A 366 16.63 2.26 12.34
CA ARG A 366 17.66 3.00 13.08
C ARG A 366 18.28 4.14 12.27
N MET A 367 18.40 4.01 10.96
CA MET A 367 18.86 5.11 10.09
C MET A 367 17.83 6.24 10.03
N ALA A 368 16.56 5.90 9.83
CA ALA A 368 15.48 6.89 9.80
C ALA A 368 15.39 7.67 11.12
N ASN A 369 15.37 6.97 12.26
CA ASN A 369 15.38 7.60 13.58
C ASN A 369 16.63 8.45 13.81
N ALA A 370 17.81 7.96 13.43
CA ALA A 370 19.03 8.72 13.63
C ALA A 370 19.04 10.04 12.85
N PHE A 371 18.58 10.05 11.60
CA PHE A 371 18.40 11.30 10.86
C PHE A 371 17.37 12.20 11.56
N CYS A 372 16.20 11.66 11.89
CA CYS A 372 15.09 12.42 12.45
C CYS A 372 15.38 13.00 13.85
N GLU A 373 16.11 12.27 14.68
CA GLU A 373 16.56 12.69 16.01
C GLU A 373 17.49 13.91 15.93
N GLU A 374 18.44 13.94 14.99
CA GLU A 374 19.35 15.09 14.80
C GLU A 374 18.57 16.33 14.33
N ILE A 375 17.63 16.14 13.40
CA ILE A 375 16.77 17.22 12.91
C ILE A 375 15.90 17.79 14.04
N GLN A 376 15.28 16.92 14.84
CA GLN A 376 14.42 17.31 15.95
C GLN A 376 15.21 18.02 17.05
N ALA A 377 16.44 17.59 17.33
CA ALA A 377 17.30 18.22 18.32
C ALA A 377 17.62 19.70 18.00
N GLU A 378 17.64 20.06 16.71
CA GLU A 378 17.84 21.44 16.23
C GLU A 378 16.52 22.22 16.05
N GLY A 379 15.39 21.67 16.54
CA GLY A 379 14.10 22.35 16.56
C GLY A 379 13.30 22.30 15.26
N TYR A 380 13.72 21.50 14.27
CA TYR A 380 12.95 21.29 13.05
C TYR A 380 12.04 20.06 13.17
N GLN A 381 10.91 20.06 12.46
CA GLN A 381 10.06 18.88 12.36
C GLN A 381 10.71 17.85 11.41
N PRO A 382 11.11 16.65 11.88
CA PRO A 382 11.56 15.60 10.99
C PRO A 382 10.38 14.92 10.29
N MET A 383 10.66 14.22 9.19
CA MET A 383 9.68 13.39 8.49
C MET A 383 10.39 12.29 7.71
N VAL A 384 9.74 11.13 7.55
CA VAL A 384 10.27 10.01 6.75
C VAL A 384 9.49 9.90 5.46
N TYR A 385 10.18 9.92 4.32
CA TYR A 385 9.58 9.64 3.02
C TYR A 385 9.76 8.17 2.64
N PHE A 386 8.71 7.59 2.04
CA PHE A 386 8.80 6.28 1.40
C PHE A 386 7.70 6.09 0.34
N TYR A 387 7.97 5.22 -0.64
CA TYR A 387 6.92 4.61 -1.43
C TYR A 387 6.32 3.40 -0.69
N GLN A 388 5.05 3.10 -0.99
CA GLN A 388 4.25 2.10 -0.28
C GLN A 388 4.92 0.71 -0.13
N ASN A 389 5.63 0.25 -1.16
CA ASN A 389 6.33 -1.05 -1.12
C ASN A 389 7.50 -1.05 -0.13
N LEU A 390 8.27 0.03 -0.04
CA LEU A 390 9.37 0.12 0.94
C LEU A 390 8.83 0.09 2.38
N ALA A 391 7.74 0.80 2.65
CA ALA A 391 7.09 0.83 3.96
C ALA A 391 6.72 -0.58 4.45
N TYR A 392 6.01 -1.35 3.63
CA TYR A 392 5.55 -2.68 4.02
C TYR A 392 6.65 -3.74 4.06
N ASN A 393 7.67 -3.64 3.21
CA ASN A 393 8.67 -4.71 3.08
C ASN A 393 9.96 -4.47 3.86
N ASN A 394 10.26 -3.22 4.23
CA ASN A 394 11.58 -2.84 4.70
C ASN A 394 11.58 -2.01 5.99
N TYR A 395 10.43 -1.47 6.41
CA TYR A 395 10.29 -0.82 7.70
C TYR A 395 9.43 -1.65 8.66
N ASP A 396 9.79 -1.60 9.93
CA ASP A 396 8.87 -1.83 11.03
C ASP A 396 8.37 -0.46 11.49
N LEU A 397 7.19 -0.06 11.00
CA LEU A 397 6.68 1.29 11.23
C LEU A 397 6.44 1.59 12.71
N SER A 398 6.26 0.55 13.56
CA SER A 398 6.14 0.72 15.01
C SER A 398 7.39 1.31 15.66
N LYS A 399 8.54 1.25 14.98
CA LYS A 399 9.82 1.78 15.46
C LYS A 399 10.11 3.20 15.01
N ILE A 400 9.34 3.73 14.06
CA ILE A 400 9.55 5.05 13.47
C ILE A 400 8.28 5.93 13.50
N MET A 401 7.20 5.46 14.13
CA MET A 401 5.89 6.13 14.19
C MET A 401 5.86 7.43 15.01
N GLU A 402 6.92 7.74 15.75
CA GLU A 402 7.10 9.04 16.40
C GLU A 402 7.42 10.16 15.39
N HIS A 403 7.72 9.80 14.13
CA HIS A 403 7.97 10.74 13.04
C HIS A 403 6.80 10.69 12.04
N PRO A 404 6.35 11.84 11.52
CA PRO A 404 5.32 11.87 10.50
C PRO A 404 5.84 11.27 9.18
N PHE A 405 4.92 10.73 8.37
CA PHE A 405 5.26 10.10 7.09
C PHE A 405 4.83 10.94 5.88
N TRP A 406 5.70 10.94 4.87
CA TRP A 406 5.41 11.39 3.50
C TRP A 406 5.34 10.17 2.58
N LEU A 407 4.11 9.83 2.19
CA LEU A 407 3.82 8.68 1.35
C LEU A 407 3.88 9.04 -0.13
N ALA A 408 4.64 8.29 -0.92
CA ALA A 408 4.49 8.26 -2.38
C ALA A 408 3.56 7.13 -2.82
N GLN A 409 2.44 7.50 -3.46
CA GLN A 409 1.49 6.56 -4.05
C GLN A 409 0.65 7.21 -5.16
N TYR A 410 0.92 6.89 -6.43
CA TYR A 410 0.27 7.55 -7.58
C TYR A 410 -1.08 6.92 -7.93
N THR A 411 -2.12 7.32 -7.21
CA THR A 411 -3.48 6.75 -7.28
C THR A 411 -4.55 7.83 -7.13
N ASP A 412 -5.82 7.48 -7.27
CA ASP A 412 -6.94 8.43 -7.11
C ASP A 412 -7.26 8.74 -5.64
N TYR A 413 -6.86 7.85 -4.73
CA TYR A 413 -6.90 8.04 -3.28
C TYR A 413 -5.83 7.14 -2.63
N PRO A 414 -5.24 7.53 -1.49
CA PRO A 414 -4.20 6.77 -0.83
C PRO A 414 -4.77 5.52 -0.17
N SER A 415 -4.35 4.35 -0.63
CA SER A 415 -4.78 3.04 -0.09
C SER A 415 -3.80 2.46 0.93
N PHE A 416 -2.80 3.24 1.35
CA PHE A 416 -1.88 2.85 2.40
C PHE A 416 -2.63 2.71 3.73
N TYR A 417 -2.38 1.60 4.41
CA TYR A 417 -3.09 1.19 5.60
C TYR A 417 -2.76 2.06 6.81
N TYR A 418 -1.51 2.49 6.95
CA TYR A 418 -1.07 3.26 8.10
C TYR A 418 -1.16 4.75 7.84
N ASP A 419 -1.20 5.49 8.93
CA ASP A 419 -1.33 6.93 8.92
C ASP A 419 -0.15 7.62 8.24
N PHE A 420 -0.42 8.74 7.59
CA PHE A 420 0.59 9.62 7.00
C PHE A 420 0.03 11.04 6.94
N GLU A 421 0.92 12.02 6.92
CA GLU A 421 0.52 13.42 6.97
C GLU A 421 0.80 14.17 5.66
N MET A 422 1.65 13.63 4.78
CA MET A 422 1.88 14.17 3.44
C MET A 422 1.77 13.06 2.39
N TRP A 423 1.16 13.35 1.24
CA TRP A 423 0.97 12.41 0.14
C TRP A 423 1.44 12.99 -1.19
N GLN A 424 2.45 12.36 -1.79
CA GLN A 424 2.84 12.57 -3.17
C GLN A 424 1.93 11.72 -4.08
N TYR A 425 1.02 12.39 -4.77
CA TYR A 425 -0.05 11.72 -5.52
C TYR A 425 0.24 11.61 -7.02
N THR A 426 1.27 12.29 -7.54
CA THR A 426 1.73 12.16 -8.92
C THR A 426 3.16 12.68 -9.07
N SER A 427 3.91 12.10 -10.00
CA SER A 427 5.20 12.60 -10.49
C SER A 427 5.15 13.24 -11.88
N SER A 428 3.95 13.48 -12.40
CA SER A 428 3.69 13.99 -13.76
C SER A 428 2.77 15.20 -13.76
N GLY A 429 2.79 15.95 -12.66
CA GLY A 429 2.02 17.18 -12.52
C GLY A 429 2.51 18.29 -13.44
N ARG A 430 1.67 19.31 -13.62
CA ARG A 430 1.98 20.51 -14.39
C ARG A 430 1.57 21.74 -13.60
N VAL A 431 2.52 22.63 -13.35
CA VAL A 431 2.33 23.87 -12.58
C VAL A 431 2.90 25.04 -13.38
N ALA A 432 2.16 26.14 -13.45
CA ALA A 432 2.66 27.35 -14.11
C ALA A 432 3.95 27.82 -13.43
N GLY A 433 4.96 28.15 -14.22
CA GLY A 433 6.29 28.55 -13.72
C GLY A 433 7.31 27.41 -13.62
N ILE A 434 6.89 26.15 -13.76
CA ILE A 434 7.79 24.99 -13.82
C ILE A 434 7.73 24.37 -15.22
N SER A 435 8.89 24.15 -15.82
CA SER A 435 9.00 23.47 -17.11
C SER A 435 9.02 21.96 -16.90
N GLY A 436 8.28 21.22 -17.73
CA GLY A 436 8.26 19.75 -17.63
C GLY A 436 7.29 19.22 -16.59
N ASP A 437 7.56 17.99 -16.14
CA ASP A 437 6.80 17.31 -15.11
C ASP A 437 7.30 17.73 -13.72
N VAL A 438 6.38 17.81 -12.76
CA VAL A 438 6.69 18.09 -11.35
C VAL A 438 5.85 17.21 -10.44
N ASP A 439 6.46 16.83 -9.33
CA ASP A 439 5.82 16.03 -8.29
C ASP A 439 4.84 16.92 -7.49
N LEU A 440 3.63 16.41 -7.27
CA LEU A 440 2.57 17.15 -6.57
C LEU A 440 2.14 16.43 -5.29
N ASN A 441 1.95 17.26 -4.25
CA ASN A 441 1.72 16.82 -2.89
C ASN A 441 0.45 17.42 -2.28
N LEU A 442 -0.18 16.66 -1.40
CA LEU A 442 -1.12 17.16 -0.40
C LEU A 442 -0.51 16.99 0.99
N ARG A 443 -0.51 18.06 1.79
CA ARG A 443 -0.24 18.03 3.23
C ARG A 443 -1.57 18.17 3.98
N PHE A 444 -1.82 17.30 4.94
CA PHE A 444 -3.08 17.25 5.69
C PHE A 444 -2.90 17.75 7.12
N PHE A 445 -3.89 18.49 7.62
CA PHE A 445 -3.94 19.08 8.96
C PHE A 445 -5.25 18.67 9.62
N ARG A 446 -5.20 17.75 10.59
CA ARG A 446 -6.39 17.09 11.19
C ARG A 446 -6.89 17.73 12.47
N ASP A 447 -6.18 18.72 12.99
CA ASP A 447 -6.62 19.62 14.05
C ASP A 447 -7.49 20.77 13.51
N GLY A 448 -7.64 20.86 12.19
CA GLY A 448 -8.37 21.93 11.51
C GLY A 448 -7.63 23.27 11.50
N SER A 449 -6.33 23.29 11.80
CA SER A 449 -5.52 24.51 11.73
C SER A 449 -4.34 24.35 10.76
N LYS A 450 -4.35 25.12 9.68
CA LYS A 450 -3.13 25.33 8.86
C LYS A 450 -2.10 26.20 9.59
N ASP A 451 -2.50 26.82 10.69
CA ASP A 451 -1.75 27.84 11.41
C ASP A 451 -0.69 27.26 12.36
N ASP A 452 -0.69 25.95 12.64
CA ASP A 452 0.31 25.29 13.50
C ASP A 452 1.73 25.24 12.87
N LEU A 453 1.88 25.68 11.61
CA LEU A 453 3.17 25.90 10.95
C LEU A 453 3.64 27.37 11.00
N THR A 454 3.02 28.20 11.85
CA THR A 454 3.38 29.62 12.04
C THR A 454 4.09 29.92 13.34
N GLU A 455 4.14 28.99 14.30
CA GLU A 455 5.22 29.02 15.28
C GLU A 455 6.50 28.70 14.52
N VAL A 456 7.22 29.75 14.12
CA VAL A 456 8.61 29.64 13.73
C VAL A 456 9.30 28.96 14.92
N TRP A 457 9.59 27.66 14.82
CA TRP A 457 10.24 26.87 15.87
C TRP A 457 11.71 27.28 16.12
N LYS A 458 12.06 28.53 15.82
CA LYS A 458 13.23 29.25 16.32
C LYS A 458 12.76 30.50 17.07
N ASP A 459 12.79 30.42 18.39
CA ASP A 459 13.37 31.52 19.16
C ASP A 459 14.16 30.99 20.38
N PRO A 460 15.47 30.69 20.23
CA PRO A 460 16.36 30.46 21.37
C PRO A 460 16.90 31.76 21.98
N ASP A 461 16.63 32.93 21.38
CA ASP A 461 17.32 34.18 21.65
C ASP A 461 16.32 35.34 21.64
N GLY A 462 15.34 35.30 22.56
CA GLY A 462 14.27 36.29 22.73
C GLY A 462 14.78 37.73 22.84
N ARG A 463 14.97 38.38 21.70
CA ARG A 463 15.30 39.78 21.56
C ARG A 463 14.16 40.45 20.80
N GLU A 464 13.38 41.22 21.53
CA GLU A 464 12.46 42.19 20.95
C GLU A 464 13.24 43.12 20.02
N ASP A 465 12.85 43.14 18.74
CA ASP A 465 13.34 44.12 17.79
C ASP A 465 12.75 45.50 18.16
N PRO A 466 13.56 46.56 18.34
CA PRO A 466 13.04 47.88 18.66
C PRO A 466 12.24 48.40 17.47
N GLN A 467 10.96 48.72 17.69
CA GLN A 467 10.16 49.45 16.72
C GLN A 467 10.83 50.80 16.40
N GLU A 468 11.47 50.91 15.23
CA GLU A 468 11.76 52.21 14.62
C GLU A 468 10.52 52.68 13.84
N GLU A 469 9.91 53.75 14.34
CA GLU A 469 8.88 54.53 13.64
C GLU A 469 9.44 55.05 12.30
N ILE A 470 8.97 54.51 11.18
CA ILE A 470 9.23 55.09 9.87
C ILE A 470 8.26 56.25 9.68
N GLN A 471 8.79 57.48 9.74
CA GLN A 471 8.12 58.69 9.26
C GLN A 471 8.15 58.70 7.72
N GLU A 472 6.98 58.86 7.10
CA GLU A 472 6.83 59.07 5.66
C GLU A 472 7.47 60.39 5.21
N VAL A 473 8.25 60.33 4.11
CA VAL A 473 8.67 61.52 3.34
C VAL A 473 8.35 61.29 1.85
N PRO A 474 7.80 62.27 1.11
CA PRO A 474 7.22 62.04 -0.21
C PRO A 474 8.24 61.99 -1.36
N GLN A 475 7.81 61.35 -2.45
CA GLN A 475 8.50 61.17 -3.73
C GLN A 475 8.87 62.49 -4.45
N GLU A 476 10.05 62.52 -5.06
CA GLU A 476 10.38 63.36 -6.21
C GLU A 476 10.98 62.51 -7.34
N GLU A 477 10.55 62.81 -8.56
CA GLU A 477 11.01 62.25 -9.85
C GLU A 477 12.39 62.79 -10.25
N GLN A 478 13.22 61.99 -10.93
CA GLN A 478 13.91 62.40 -12.18
C GLN A 478 14.72 61.28 -12.88
N GLU A 479 14.36 61.10 -14.15
CA GLU A 479 15.06 60.73 -15.41
C GLU A 479 16.47 60.08 -15.46
N ASP A 480 16.51 58.99 -16.25
CA ASP A 480 17.35 58.66 -17.42
C ASP A 480 18.89 58.85 -17.41
N SER A 481 19.62 57.76 -17.67
CA SER A 481 20.59 57.69 -18.78
C SER A 481 21.18 56.28 -18.95
N GLY A 482 21.12 55.77 -20.19
CA GLY A 482 21.66 54.46 -20.57
C GLY A 482 23.16 54.42 -20.94
N LYS A 483 23.64 53.18 -21.16
CA LYS A 483 24.67 52.69 -22.14
C LYS A 483 25.16 51.31 -21.65
N ASP A 484 24.97 50.22 -22.39
CA ASP A 484 25.63 49.79 -23.64
C ASP A 484 27.05 49.24 -23.41
N SER A 485 27.21 47.91 -23.48
CA SER A 485 28.41 47.25 -24.03
C SER A 485 28.21 45.74 -24.22
N GLN A 486 28.60 45.30 -25.43
CA GLN A 486 28.70 43.93 -25.92
C GLN A 486 30.02 43.25 -25.52
N GLU A 487 30.07 41.93 -25.79
CA GLU A 487 31.20 40.98 -25.97
C GLU A 487 31.11 39.83 -24.96
N GLY A 488 31.19 38.54 -25.29
CA GLY A 488 31.44 37.79 -26.52
C GLY A 488 31.76 36.33 -26.14
N GLN A 489 31.27 35.36 -26.93
CA GLN A 489 31.82 34.02 -27.30
C GLN A 489 32.53 33.16 -26.21
N GLN A 490 32.39 31.82 -26.07
CA GLN A 490 31.98 30.69 -26.93
C GLN A 490 31.95 29.39 -26.05
N PRO A 491 31.70 28.16 -26.58
CA PRO A 491 30.85 27.14 -25.95
C PRO A 491 31.59 26.00 -25.23
N SER A 492 30.89 25.26 -24.37
CA SER A 492 31.32 24.01 -23.76
C SER A 492 30.11 23.09 -23.60
N GLN A 493 29.82 22.28 -24.62
CA GLN A 493 29.99 20.82 -24.64
C GLN A 493 29.01 20.05 -23.73
N ASP A 494 28.01 19.47 -24.40
CA ASP A 494 27.13 18.40 -23.95
C ASP A 494 27.90 17.19 -23.43
N ILE A 495 27.48 16.65 -22.27
CA ILE A 495 27.55 15.22 -21.97
C ILE A 495 26.24 14.84 -21.24
N PRO A 496 25.44 13.90 -21.77
CA PRO A 496 24.15 13.50 -21.19
C PRO A 496 24.30 12.40 -20.14
N GLN A 497 23.53 12.49 -19.04
CA GLN A 497 22.76 11.39 -18.45
C GLN A 497 21.83 11.89 -17.34
#